data_AF-A0A919HVA1-F1
#
_entry.id   AF-A0A919HVA1-F1
#
_cell.length_a   1.000
_cell.length_b   1.000
_cell.length_c   1.000
_cell.angle_alpha   90.00
_cell.angle_beta   90.00
_cell.angle_gamma   90.00
#
_symmetry.space_group_name_H-M   'P 1'
#
loop_
_entity.id
_entity.type
_entity.pdbx_description
1 polymer ?
#
loop_
_entity_poly.entity_id
_entity_poly.type
_entity_poly.pdbx_seq_one_letter_code
_entity_poly.pdbx_strand_id
1 'polypeptide(L)'
;MKHLQRFFSSDASGGIVLIIAAALAMVMANTSVTSGLYHSFLETPVQLRVGALEINKNMLLWINDALMAVFFLLIGLEVKRELIQGSLASRRQAVFPVIAALGGMIVPALVYGL
;
A
#
# COMPACT_ATOMS: atom_id res chain seq x y z
N MET A 1 25.32 8.51 -13.62
CA MET A 1 25.30 7.85 -12.29
C MET A 1 25.02 8.83 -11.14
N LYS A 2 25.73 9.97 -11.00
CA LYS A 2 25.47 10.97 -9.93
C LYS A 2 24.03 11.51 -9.89
N HIS A 3 23.38 11.67 -11.05
CA HIS A 3 21.98 12.12 -11.13
C HIS A 3 20.97 11.10 -10.61
N LEU A 4 21.19 9.79 -10.86
CA LEU A 4 20.34 8.73 -10.31
C LEU A 4 20.45 8.68 -8.78
N GLN A 5 21.67 8.76 -8.22
CA GLN A 5 21.86 8.76 -6.77
C GLN A 5 21.13 9.95 -6.11
N ARG A 6 21.26 11.15 -6.68
CA ARG A 6 20.58 12.35 -6.16
C ARG A 6 19.05 12.28 -6.27
N PHE A 7 18.55 11.59 -7.30
CA PHE A 7 17.12 11.31 -7.44
C PHE A 7 16.66 10.35 -6.34
N PHE A 8 17.30 9.20 -6.16
CA PHE A 8 16.95 8.22 -5.12
C PHE A 8 17.16 8.71 -3.68
N SER A 9 17.96 9.76 -3.46
CA SER A 9 18.14 10.40 -2.15
C SER A 9 17.06 11.41 -1.78
N SER A 10 16.10 11.69 -2.67
CA SER A 10 15.04 12.67 -2.41
C SER A 10 13.74 11.97 -2.00
N ASP A 11 13.06 12.50 -0.97
CA ASP A 11 11.75 12.01 -0.52
C ASP A 11 10.69 12.05 -1.64
N ALA A 12 10.84 12.96 -2.61
CA ALA A 12 9.94 13.08 -3.76
C ALA A 12 10.09 11.96 -4.79
N SER A 13 11.21 11.25 -4.80
CA SER A 13 11.48 10.22 -5.82
C SER A 13 10.55 9.02 -5.72
N GLY A 14 10.18 8.62 -4.50
CA GLY A 14 9.20 7.56 -4.27
C GLY A 14 7.84 7.90 -4.88
N GLY A 15 7.38 9.15 -4.73
CA GLY A 15 6.14 9.63 -5.32
C GLY A 15 6.16 9.61 -6.86
N ILE A 16 7.29 9.99 -7.48
CA ILE A 16 7.44 9.96 -8.94
C ILE A 16 7.41 8.53 -9.47
N VAL A 17 8.10 7.59 -8.80
CA VAL A 17 8.05 6.18 -9.20
C VAL A 17 6.63 5.62 -9.05
N LEU A 18 5.93 5.96 -7.98
CA LEU A 18 4.56 5.52 -7.73
C LEU A 18 3.60 5.99 -8.84
N ILE A 19 3.66 7.27 -9.24
CA ILE A 19 2.76 7.79 -10.29
C ILE A 19 3.06 7.17 -11.65
N ILE A 20 4.34 6.92 -11.97
CA ILE A 20 4.74 6.22 -13.20
C ILE A 20 4.19 4.79 -13.19
N ALA A 21 4.31 4.08 -12.07
CA ALA A 21 3.77 2.73 -11.94
C ALA A 21 2.24 2.70 -12.11
N ALA A 22 1.52 3.65 -11.52
CA ALA A 22 0.07 3.77 -11.69
C ALA A 22 -0.32 4.09 -13.15
N ALA A 23 0.39 5.01 -13.80
CA ALA A 23 0.16 5.33 -15.21
C ALA A 23 0.41 4.11 -16.11
N LEU A 24 1.51 3.38 -15.89
CA LEU A 24 1.81 2.14 -16.61
C LEU A 24 0.73 1.08 -16.38
N ALA A 25 0.25 0.91 -15.14
CA ALA A 25 -0.84 0.00 -14.83
C ALA A 25 -2.12 0.35 -15.60
N MET A 26 -2.47 1.64 -15.68
CA MET A 26 -3.61 2.09 -16.50
C MET A 26 -3.42 1.80 -17.98
N VAL A 27 -2.23 2.06 -18.54
CA VAL A 27 -1.95 1.74 -19.96
C VAL A 27 -2.07 0.24 -20.21
N MET A 28 -1.48 -0.58 -19.34
CA MET A 28 -1.52 -2.04 -19.46
C MET A 28 -2.94 -2.60 -19.37
N ALA A 29 -3.76 -2.06 -18.47
CA ALA A 29 -5.15 -2.50 -18.26
C ALA A 29 -6.10 -2.07 -19.38
N ASN A 30 -5.86 -0.92 -20.03
CA ASN A 30 -6.78 -0.37 -21.04
C ASN A 30 -6.36 -0.65 -22.49
N THR A 31 -5.11 -1.02 -22.75
CA THR A 31 -4.63 -1.29 -24.11
C THR A 31 -5.04 -2.69 -24.55
N SER A 32 -5.76 -2.80 -25.67
CA SER A 32 -6.33 -4.06 -26.19
C SER A 32 -5.34 -5.21 -26.40
N VAL A 33 -4.07 -4.89 -26.67
CA VAL A 33 -2.99 -5.88 -26.86
C VAL A 33 -2.52 -6.47 -25.53
N THR A 34 -2.53 -5.69 -24.44
CA THR A 34 -1.94 -6.07 -23.15
C THR A 34 -2.98 -6.41 -22.08
N SER A 35 -4.20 -5.88 -22.20
CA SER A 35 -5.24 -5.98 -21.18
C SER A 35 -5.62 -7.43 -20.88
N GLY A 36 -5.80 -8.25 -21.92
CA GLY A 36 -6.12 -9.68 -21.76
C GLY A 36 -5.05 -10.44 -20.97
N LEU A 37 -3.77 -10.22 -21.27
CA LEU A 37 -2.66 -10.84 -20.55
C LEU A 37 -2.56 -10.33 -19.11
N TYR A 38 -2.72 -9.02 -18.91
CA TYR A 38 -2.65 -8.38 -17.61
C TYR A 38 -3.73 -8.90 -16.65
N HIS A 39 -4.99 -8.92 -17.09
CA HIS A 39 -6.09 -9.44 -16.28
C HIS A 39 -5.97 -10.94 -16.03
N SER A 40 -5.65 -11.73 -17.06
CA SER A 40 -5.49 -13.18 -16.92
C SER A 40 -4.38 -13.54 -15.92
N PHE A 41 -3.26 -12.81 -15.94
CA PHE A 41 -2.18 -13.00 -14.97
C PHE A 41 -2.63 -12.69 -13.54
N LEU A 42 -3.31 -11.56 -13.32
CA LEU A 42 -3.78 -11.14 -11.99
C LEU A 42 -4.86 -12.07 -11.42
N GLU A 43 -5.71 -12.62 -12.27
CA GLU A 43 -6.79 -13.52 -11.90
C GLU A 43 -6.37 -14.99 -11.84
N THR A 44 -5.13 -15.32 -12.24
CA THR A 44 -4.63 -16.70 -12.25
C THR A 44 -4.79 -17.32 -10.87
N PRO A 45 -5.50 -18.47 -10.73
CA PRO A 45 -5.67 -19.14 -9.46
C PRO A 45 -4.34 -19.76 -9.02
N VAL A 46 -3.86 -19.35 -7.84
CA VAL A 46 -2.63 -19.86 -7.24
C VAL A 46 -2.99 -20.63 -5.98
N GLN A 47 -2.70 -21.93 -6.01
CA GLN A 47 -2.97 -22.83 -4.90
C GLN A 47 -1.67 -23.18 -4.18
N LEU A 48 -1.65 -22.93 -2.88
CA LEU A 48 -0.60 -23.40 -1.99
C LEU A 48 -1.17 -24.51 -1.11
N ARG A 49 -0.55 -25.69 -1.15
CA ARG A 49 -0.93 -26.84 -0.32
C ARG A 49 0.24 -27.25 0.56
N VAL A 50 0.01 -27.31 1.87
CA VAL A 50 0.99 -27.77 2.87
C VAL A 50 0.30 -28.78 3.78
N GLY A 51 0.46 -30.07 3.48
CA GLY A 51 -0.27 -31.14 4.17
C GLY A 51 -1.77 -31.05 3.92
N ALA A 52 -2.57 -30.94 4.99
CA ALA A 52 -4.03 -30.76 4.91
C ALA A 52 -4.46 -29.29 4.70
N LEU A 53 -3.54 -28.33 4.78
CA LEU A 53 -3.84 -26.93 4.58
C LEU A 53 -3.84 -26.59 3.09
N GLU A 54 -4.99 -26.18 2.58
CA GLU A 54 -5.17 -25.72 1.20
C GLU A 54 -5.61 -24.26 1.18
N ILE A 55 -4.79 -23.40 0.58
CA ILE A 55 -5.13 -22.00 0.34
C ILE A 55 -5.19 -21.78 -1.16
N ASN A 56 -6.38 -21.49 -1.67
CA ASN A 56 -6.61 -21.14 -3.07
C ASN A 56 -6.99 -19.65 -3.15
N LYS A 57 -6.15 -18.86 -3.79
CA LYS A 57 -6.36 -17.42 -3.99
C LYS A 57 -5.85 -17.01 -5.36
N ASN A 58 -6.45 -15.99 -5.94
CA ASN A 58 -5.96 -15.40 -7.19
C ASN A 58 -4.58 -14.76 -6.97
N MET A 59 -3.78 -14.68 -8.03
CA MET A 59 -2.45 -14.08 -8.01
C MET A 59 -2.46 -12.67 -7.39
N LEU A 60 -3.45 -11.85 -7.74
CA LEU A 60 -3.62 -10.50 -7.20
C LEU A 60 -3.74 -10.49 -5.66
N LEU A 61 -4.48 -11.45 -5.08
CA LEU A 61 -4.66 -11.52 -3.63
C LEU A 61 -3.36 -11.91 -2.93
N TRP A 62 -2.59 -12.83 -3.50
CA TRP A 62 -1.25 -13.18 -2.97
C TRP A 62 -0.30 -11.98 -3.01
N ILE A 63 -0.27 -11.25 -4.14
CA ILE A 63 0.56 -10.05 -4.28
C ILE A 63 0.15 -9.01 -3.24
N ASN A 64 -1.15 -8.72 -3.11
CA ASN A 64 -1.66 -7.75 -2.16
C ASN A 64 -1.34 -8.15 -0.72
N ASP A 65 -1.63 -9.39 -0.31
CA ASP A 65 -1.37 -9.84 1.06
C ASP A 65 0.13 -9.74 1.40
N ALA A 66 1.01 -10.15 0.48
CA ALA A 66 2.46 -10.10 0.70
C ALA A 66 3.02 -8.67 0.73
N LEU A 67 2.68 -7.83 -0.26
CA LEU A 67 3.17 -6.46 -0.32
C LEU A 67 2.60 -5.60 0.81
N MET A 68 1.32 -5.77 1.15
CA MET A 68 0.68 -5.06 2.26
C MET A 68 1.24 -5.52 3.59
N ALA A 69 1.58 -6.80 3.77
CA ALA A 69 2.25 -7.26 4.99
C ALA A 69 3.60 -6.55 5.20
N VAL A 70 4.42 -6.39 4.16
CA VAL A 70 5.68 -5.65 4.23
C VAL A 70 5.44 -4.16 4.50
N PHE A 71 4.48 -3.55 3.80
CA PHE A 71 4.13 -2.14 4.01
C PHE A 71 3.66 -1.87 5.44
N PHE A 72 2.71 -2.67 5.94
CA PHE A 72 2.19 -2.51 7.30
C PHE A 72 3.20 -2.87 8.38
N LEU A 73 4.18 -3.75 8.09
CA LEU A 73 5.31 -3.96 8.99
C LEU A 73 6.10 -2.66 9.17
N LEU A 74 6.45 -1.97 8.09
CA LEU A 74 7.17 -0.69 8.15
C LEU A 74 6.35 0.38 8.87
N ILE A 75 5.06 0.51 8.53
CA ILE A 75 4.15 1.44 9.22
C ILE A 75 4.04 1.08 10.71
N GLY A 76 3.96 -0.20 11.07
CA GLY A 76 3.88 -0.64 12.45
C GLY A 76 5.13 -0.29 13.25
N LEU A 77 6.32 -0.42 12.67
CA LEU A 77 7.58 0.00 13.28
C LEU A 77 7.62 1.53 13.48
N GLU A 78 7.13 2.27 12.50
CA GLU A 78 7.08 3.74 12.55
C GLU A 78 6.08 4.24 13.60
N VAL A 79 4.88 3.67 13.65
CA VAL A 79 3.89 3.98 14.70
C VAL A 79 4.45 3.64 16.08
N LYS A 80 5.14 2.50 16.23
CA LYS A 80 5.83 2.16 17.49
C LYS A 80 6.89 3.22 17.85
N ARG A 81 7.67 3.70 16.88
CA ARG A 81 8.66 4.78 17.09
C ARG A 81 7.97 6.07 17.58
N GLU A 82 6.89 6.48 16.92
CA GLU A 82 6.11 7.67 17.28
C GLU A 82 5.45 7.56 18.67
N LEU A 83 5.00 6.36 19.06
CA LEU A 83 4.42 6.09 20.37
C LEU A 83 5.43 6.10 21.52
N ILE A 84 6.71 5.79 21.27
CA ILE A 84 7.72 5.73 22.34
C ILE A 84 8.49 7.05 22.44
N GLN A 85 8.83 7.67 21.30
CA GLN A 85 9.76 8.81 21.26
C GLN A 85 9.28 9.98 20.40
N GLY A 86 8.12 9.86 19.74
CA GLY A 86 7.63 10.86 18.82
C GLY A 86 6.41 11.62 19.31
N SER A 87 5.63 12.10 18.35
CA SER A 87 4.45 12.95 18.53
C SER A 87 3.28 12.27 19.25
N LEU A 88 3.29 10.94 19.33
CA LEU A 88 2.27 10.16 20.03
C LEU A 88 2.71 9.71 21.43
N ALA A 89 3.92 10.04 21.86
CA ALA A 89 4.49 9.54 23.11
C ALA A 89 3.79 10.09 24.37
N SER A 90 3.22 11.29 24.29
CA SER A 90 2.49 11.90 25.41
C SER A 90 1.02 12.11 25.07
N ARG A 91 0.14 11.93 26.06
CA ARG A 91 -1.32 12.17 25.88
C ARG A 91 -1.61 13.57 25.34
N ARG A 92 -0.88 14.59 25.80
CA ARG A 92 -1.08 15.98 25.36
C ARG A 92 -0.76 16.16 23.87
N GLN A 93 0.27 15.51 23.36
CA GLN A 93 0.65 15.61 21.95
C GLN A 93 -0.21 14.69 21.06
N ALA A 94 -0.59 13.51 21.55
CA ALA A 94 -1.36 12.52 20.80
C ALA A 94 -2.83 12.93 20.56
N VAL A 95 -3.44 13.73 21.45
CA VAL A 95 -4.85 14.11 21.34
C VAL A 95 -5.17 14.78 20.00
N PHE A 96 -4.31 15.71 19.54
CA PHE A 96 -4.58 16.42 18.28
C PHE A 96 -4.51 15.50 17.05
N PRO A 97 -3.42 14.75 16.79
CA PRO A 97 -3.33 13.80 15.69
C PRO A 97 -4.44 12.74 15.73
N VAL A 98 -4.79 12.22 16.91
CA VAL A 98 -5.83 11.18 17.04
C VAL A 98 -7.20 11.72 16.66
N ILE A 99 -7.59 12.90 17.18
CA ILE A 99 -8.87 13.51 16.82
C ILE A 99 -8.91 13.87 15.33
N ALA A 100 -7.82 14.43 14.79
CA ALA A 100 -7.71 14.76 13.38
C ALA A 100 -7.85 13.51 12.49
N ALA A 101 -7.21 12.40 12.85
CA ALA A 101 -7.31 11.13 12.13
C ALA A 101 -8.71 10.51 12.23
N LEU A 102 -9.32 10.53 13.42
CA LEU A 102 -10.70 10.05 13.61
C LEU A 102 -11.69 10.86 12.76
N GLY A 103 -11.58 12.19 12.76
CA GLY A 103 -12.39 13.05 11.88
C GLY A 103 -12.14 12.75 10.41
N GLY A 104 -10.87 12.60 10.01
CA GLY A 104 -10.46 12.25 8.66
C GLY A 104 -10.90 10.87 8.18
N MET A 105 -11.28 9.97 9.09
CA MET A 105 -11.85 8.65 8.75
C MET A 105 -13.38 8.66 8.79
N ILE A 106 -13.98 9.21 9.86
CA ILE A 106 -15.43 9.17 10.10
C ILE A 106 -16.16 10.05 9.07
N VAL A 107 -15.67 11.26 8.79
CA VAL A 107 -16.37 12.17 7.87
C VAL A 107 -16.44 11.60 6.45
N PRO A 108 -15.33 11.12 5.83
CA PRO A 108 -15.42 10.49 4.51
C PRO A 108 -16.29 9.22 4.51
N ALA A 109 -16.25 8.41 5.57
CA ALA A 109 -17.08 7.21 5.68
C ALA A 109 -18.58 7.55 5.72
N LEU A 110 -18.97 8.58 6.46
CA LEU A 110 -20.36 9.04 6.51
C LEU A 110 -20.79 9.68 5.18
N VAL A 111 -19.96 10.51 4.57
CA VAL A 111 -20.29 11.16 3.28
C VAL A 111 -20.44 10.13 2.16
N TYR A 112 -19.62 9.07 2.13
CA TYR A 112 -19.76 8.00 1.15
C TYR A 112 -20.93 7.05 1.45
N GLY A 113 -21.21 6.80 2.74
CA GLY A 113 -22.22 5.84 3.16
C GLY A 113 -23.66 6.36 3.24
N LEU A 114 -23.85 7.69 3.27
CA LEU A 114 -25.15 8.37 3.18
C LEU A 114 -25.55 8.59 1.72
#